data_AF-A0A023DZW0-F1
#
_entry.id   AF-A0A023DZW0-F1
#
_cell.length_a   1.000
_cell.length_b   1.000
_cell.length_c   1.000
_cell.angle_alpha   90.00
_cell.angle_beta   90.00
_cell.angle_gamma   90.00
#
_symmetry.space_group_name_H-M   'P 1'
#
loop_
_entity.id
_entity.type
_entity.pdbx_description
1 polymer ?
#
loop_
_entity_poly.entity_id
_entity_poly.type
_entity_poly.pdbx_seq_one_letter_code
_entity_poly.pdbx_strand_id
1 'polypeptide(L)' 'MPALDVTELYKRRWDIEVFFKFIKQNLGYKHFLSHSLNGMKVYIYMILITALLFLIYKARKKLHGFKIPLFQFTLDLE' A
#
# COMPACT_ATOMS: atom_id res chain seq x y z
N MET A 1 -6.24 -29.75 10.35
CA MET A 1 -6.58 -28.32 10.53
C MET A 1 -8.09 -28.21 10.58
N PRO A 2 -8.67 -27.59 11.63
CA PRO A 2 -10.09 -27.26 11.68
C PRO A 2 -10.56 -26.50 10.43
N ALA A 3 -11.81 -26.73 9.99
CA ALA A 3 -12.37 -26.04 8.82
C ALA A 3 -12.44 -24.51 8.99
N LEU A 4 -12.57 -24.04 10.23
CA LEU A 4 -12.54 -22.61 10.59
C LEU A 4 -11.20 -21.97 10.24
N ASP A 5 -10.08 -22.62 10.60
CA ASP A 5 -8.73 -22.09 10.34
C ASP A 5 -8.47 -21.93 8.84
N VAL A 6 -8.91 -22.90 8.03
CA VAL A 6 -8.78 -22.85 6.57
C VAL A 6 -9.59 -21.69 5.99
N THR A 7 -10.78 -21.45 6.54
CA THR A 7 -11.68 -20.36 6.12
C THR A 7 -11.10 -19.00 6.48
N GLU A 8 -10.51 -18.87 7.66
CA GLU A 8 -9.86 -17.64 8.09
C GLU A 8 -8.61 -17.33 7.26
N LEU A 9 -7.80 -18.35 6.95
CA LEU A 9 -6.64 -18.21 6.08
C LEU A 9 -7.05 -17.76 4.66
N TYR A 10 -8.15 -18.30 4.15
CA TYR A 10 -8.69 -17.91 2.85
C TYR A 10 -9.21 -16.46 2.83
N LYS A 11 -9.80 -15.98 3.94
CA LYS A 11 -10.19 -14.57 4.06
C LYS A 11 -8.99 -13.62 4.00
N ARG A 12 -7.90 -13.94 4.70
CA ARG A 12 -6.67 -13.11 4.72
C ARG A 12 -6.01 -12.96 3.35
N ARG A 13 -6.26 -13.88 2.42
CA ARG A 13 -5.79 -13.77 1.04
C ARG A 13 -6.30 -12.50 0.35
N TRP A 14 -7.49 -12.02 0.68
CA TRP A 14 -8.05 -10.81 0.06
C TRP A 14 -7.32 -9.53 0.49
N ASP A 15 -6.71 -9.52 1.67
CA ASP A 15 -6.02 -8.34 2.20
C ASP A 15 -4.84 -7.93 1.30
N ILE A 16 -4.12 -8.90 0.73
CA ILE A 16 -3.00 -8.63 -0.18
C ILE A 16 -3.47 -8.02 -1.51
N GLU A 17 -4.64 -8.43 -2.01
CA GLU A 17 -5.21 -7.87 -3.23
C GLU A 17 -5.65 -6.42 -3.02
N VAL A 18 -6.26 -6.12 -1.87
CA VAL A 18 -6.61 -4.75 -1.48
C VAL A 18 -5.36 -3.88 -1.36
N PHE A 19 -4.27 -4.41 -0.78
CA PHE A 19 -2.98 -3.72 -0.71
C PHE A 19 -2.39 -3.41 -2.10
N PHE A 20 -2.34 -4.40 -2.99
CA PHE A 20 -1.84 -4.16 -4.36
C PHE A 20 -2.74 -3.24 -5.17
N LYS A 21 -4.06 -3.29 -4.97
CA LYS A 21 -5.00 -2.34 -5.56
C LYS A 21 -4.72 -0.92 -5.07
N PHE A 22 -4.47 -0.75 -3.77
CA PHE A 22 -4.09 0.54 -3.19
C PHE A 22 -2.80 1.10 -3.81
N ILE A 23 -1.74 0.30 -3.91
CA ILE A 23 -0.47 0.72 -4.51
C ILE A 23 -0.68 1.21 -5.94
N LYS A 24 -1.35 0.41 -6.78
CA LYS A 24 -1.55 0.75 -8.20
C LYS A 24 -2.39 2.01 -8.38
N GLN A 25 -3.37 2.26 -7.50
CA GLN A 25 -4.29 3.39 -7.60
C GLN A 25 -3.72 4.70 -7.04
N ASN A 26 -2.95 4.64 -5.95
CA ASN A 26 -2.60 5.82 -5.17
C ASN A 26 -1.11 6.20 -5.26
N LEU A 27 -0.20 5.24 -5.44
CA LEU A 27 1.25 5.49 -5.46
C LEU A 27 1.82 5.67 -6.88
N GLY A 28 0.98 5.98 -7.86
CA GLY A 28 1.45 6.55 -9.12
C GLY A 28 2.21 5.59 -10.04
N TYR A 29 1.72 4.37 -10.24
CA TYR A 29 2.28 3.44 -11.24
C TYR A 29 2.01 3.83 -12.71
N LYS A 30 1.62 5.08 -13.00
CA LYS A 30 1.19 5.52 -14.33
C LYS A 30 2.35 5.87 -15.26
N HIS A 31 3.49 6.30 -14.73
CA HIS A 31 4.67 6.58 -15.55
C HIS A 31 5.94 6.25 -14.75
N PHE A 32 6.78 5.37 -15.29
CA PHE A 32 8.06 5.05 -14.67
C PHE A 32 9.00 6.26 -14.79
N LEU A 33 9.64 6.67 -13.70
CA LEU A 33 10.65 7.74 -13.72
C LEU A 33 11.94 7.34 -14.46
N SER A 34 12.17 6.04 -14.67
CA SER A 34 13.38 5.55 -15.32
C SER A 34 13.11 4.21 -15.99
N HIS A 35 13.58 4.05 -17.23
CA HIS A 35 13.47 2.81 -18.01
C HIS A 35 14.65 1.84 -17.78
N SER A 36 15.61 2.19 -16.92
CA SER A 36 16.71 1.29 -16.56
C SER A 36 16.24 0.24 -15.54
N LEU A 37 16.75 -0.99 -15.66
CA LEU A 37 16.39 -2.08 -14.74
C LEU A 37 16.69 -1.74 -13.27
N ASN A 38 17.82 -1.07 -13.02
CA ASN A 38 18.19 -0.65 -11.68
C ASN A 38 17.30 0.49 -11.17
N GLY A 39 16.96 1.46 -12.04
CA GLY A 39 16.04 2.54 -11.70
C GLY A 39 14.65 2.01 -11.35
N MET A 40 14.15 1.02 -12.09
CA MET A 40 12.88 0.37 -11.76
C MET A 40 12.91 -0.36 -10.41
N LYS A 41 14.00 -1.07 -10.10
CA LYS A 41 14.15 -1.73 -8.78
C LYS A 41 14.08 -0.71 -7.64
N VAL A 42 14.88 0.35 -7.72
CA VAL A 42 14.88 1.42 -6.70
C VAL A 42 13.51 2.07 -6.59
N TYR A 43 12.86 2.34 -7.71
CA TYR A 43 11.52 2.93 -7.74
C TYR A 43 10.47 2.04 -7.05
N ILE A 44 10.51 0.72 -7.29
CA ILE A 44 9.64 -0.24 -6.60
C ILE A 44 9.91 -0.24 -5.10
N TYR A 45 11.18 -0.25 -4.67
CA TYR A 45 11.53 -0.18 -3.25
C TYR A 45 11.03 1.12 -2.60
N MET A 46 11.17 2.27 -3.29
CA MET A 46 10.63 3.55 -2.80
C MET A 46 9.10 3.49 -2.63
N ILE A 47 8.36 2.96 -3.62
CA ILE A 47 6.90 2.79 -3.53
C ILE A 47 6.52 1.94 -2.31
N LEU A 48 7.22 0.83 -2.09
CA LEU A 48 6.96 -0.06 -0.95
C LEU A 48 7.21 0.62 0.39
N ILE A 49 8.31 1.39 0.50
CA ILE A 49 8.64 2.16 1.72
C ILE A 49 7.57 3.23 1.98
N THR A 50 7.15 3.97 0.96
CA THR A 50 6.08 4.98 1.09
C THR A 50 4.75 4.35 1.49
N ALA A 51 4.40 3.19 0.91
CA ALA A 51 3.19 2.46 1.29
C ALA A 51 3.24 2.00 2.75
N LEU A 52 4.40 1.55 3.24
CA LEU A 52 4.60 1.16 4.63
C LEU A 52 4.43 2.36 5.59
N LEU A 53 5.07 3.49 5.27
CA LEU A 53 4.94 4.72 6.05
C LEU A 53 3.49 5.19 6.13
N PHE A 54 2.77 5.14 5.01
CA PHE A 54 1.34 5.47 4.96
C PHE A 54 0.50 4.53 5.85
N LEU A 55 0.76 3.23 5.84
CA LEU A 55 0.05 2.27 6.71
C LEU A 55 0.30 2.55 8.19
N ILE A 56 1.55 2.89 8.57
CA ILE A 56 1.89 3.27 9.94
C ILE A 56 1.18 4.55 10.35
N TYR A 57 1.16 5.56 9.48
CA TYR A 57 0.45 6.82 9.71
C TYR A 57 -1.05 6.58 9.93
N LYS A 58 -1.67 5.78 9.06
CA LYS A 58 -3.08 5.38 9.18
C LYS A 58 -3.36 4.65 10.49
N ALA A 59 -2.47 3.74 10.89
CA ALA A 59 -2.59 3.00 12.15
C ALA A 59 -2.49 3.94 13.37
N ARG A 60 -1.57 4.91 13.35
CA ARG A 60 -1.42 5.90 14.44
C ARG A 60 -2.63 6.81 14.59
N LYS A 61 -3.17 7.33 13.48
CA LYS A 61 -4.35 8.23 13.51
C LYS A 61 -5.70 7.48 13.57
N LYS A 62 -5.69 6.14 13.63
CA LYS A 62 -6.90 5.27 13.62
C LYS A 62 -7.88 5.62 12.50
N LEU A 63 -7.36 5.97 11.32
CA LEU A 63 -8.20 6.40 10.20
C LEU A 63 -8.68 5.21 9.36
N HIS A 64 -9.94 5.26 8.94
CA HIS A 64 -10.53 4.25 8.07
C HIS A 64 -10.49 4.70 6.59
N GLY A 65 -10.37 3.73 5.68
CA GLY A 65 -10.28 3.98 4.23
C GLY A 65 -8.85 4.30 3.75
N PHE A 66 -8.75 4.73 2.49
CA PHE A 66 -7.45 5.01 1.83
C PHE A 66 -7.34 6.43 1.27
N LYS A 67 -8.44 7.05 0.80
CA LYS A 67 -8.39 8.37 0.15
C LYS A 67 -8.22 9.54 1.12
N ILE A 68 -9.06 9.58 2.17
CA ILE A 68 -9.02 10.67 3.18
C ILE A 68 -7.70 10.68 3.95
N PRO A 69 -7.16 9.52 4.40
CA PRO A 69 -5.87 9.51 5.08
C PRO A 69 -4.72 9.86 4.15
N LEU A 70 -4.82 9.54 2.86
CA LEU A 70 -3.78 9.88 1.88
C LEU A 70 -3.71 11.39 1.65
N PHE A 71 -4.87 12.04 1.53
CA PHE A 71 -4.93 13.49 1.44
C PHE A 71 -4.37 14.18 2.70
N GLN A 72 -4.71 13.67 3.88
CA GLN A 72 -4.15 14.19 5.13
C GLN A 72 -2.65 13.93 5.24
N PHE A 73 -2.18 12.76 4.78
CA PHE A 73 -0.77 12.43 4.75
C PHE A 73 0.02 13.36 3.82
N THR A 74 -0.55 13.74 2.67
CA THR A 74 0.09 14.73 1.78
C THR A 74 0.09 16.12 2.36
N LEU A 75 -0.99 16.55 3.02
CA LEU A 75 -1.05 17.85 3.69
C LEU A 75 -0.08 17.96 4.87
N ASP A 76 0.10 16.89 5.64
CA ASP A 76 1.03 16.86 6.77
C ASP A 76 2.52 16.85 6.34
N LEU A 77 2.80 16.62 5.05
CA LEU A 77 4.16 16.59 4.47
C LEU A 77 4.57 17.92 3.80
N GLU A 78 3.60 18.78 3.47
CA GLU A 78 3.81 20.16 3.00
C GLU A 78 4.01 21.12 4.18
#